data_AF-A0A957BHP7-F1
#
_entry.id   AF-A0A957BHP7-F1
#
_cell.length_a   1.000
_cell.length_b   1.000
_cell.length_c   1.000
_cell.angle_alpha   90.00
_cell.angle_beta   90.00
_cell.angle_gamma   90.00
#
_symmetry.space_group_name_H-M   'P 1'
#
loop_
_entity.id
_entity.type
_entity.pdbx_description
1 polymer ?
#
loop_
_entity_poly.entity_id
_entity_poly.type
_entity_poly.pdbx_seq_one_letter_code
_entity_poly.pdbx_strand_id
1 'polypeptide(L)' 'MPTLSRWFIKLGMLYLLGGLFLGSLMLIQPVWGLSPSLQVLRPVYLHFLFIGWVTQIIMGVGYWMFPKYSKESPRR' A
#
# COMPACT_ATOMS: atom_id res chain seq x y z
N MET A 1 -10.08 -7.47 -15.15
CA MET A 1 -9.49 -6.31 -14.46
C MET A 1 -8.41 -5.67 -15.32
N PRO A 2 -8.41 -4.35 -15.56
CA PRO A 2 -7.37 -3.67 -16.33
C PRO A 2 -5.97 -3.91 -15.77
N THR A 3 -4.95 -3.88 -16.63
CA THR A 3 -3.54 -4.02 -16.22
C THR A 3 -3.16 -3.02 -15.13
N LEU A 4 -3.61 -1.77 -15.28
CA LEU A 4 -3.34 -0.70 -14.31
C LEU A 4 -3.91 -1.02 -12.91
N SER A 5 -5.18 -1.43 -12.82
CA SER A 5 -5.77 -1.88 -11.55
C SER A 5 -4.99 -3.00 -10.89
N ARG A 6 -4.52 -3.99 -11.68
CA ARG A 6 -3.72 -5.11 -11.16
C ARG A 6 -2.40 -4.63 -10.57
N TRP A 7 -1.73 -3.68 -11.21
CA TRP A 7 -0.49 -3.11 -10.70
C TRP A 7 -0.72 -2.33 -9.40
N PHE A 8 -1.72 -1.46 -9.36
CA PHE A 8 -2.12 -0.73 -8.16
C PHE A 8 -2.37 -1.67 -6.97
N ILE A 9 -3.13 -2.75 -7.19
CA ILE A 9 -3.44 -3.71 -6.12
C ILE A 9 -2.19 -4.48 -5.68
N LYS A 10 -1.37 -4.97 -6.62
CA LYS A 10 -0.13 -5.70 -6.29
C LYS A 10 0.86 -4.83 -5.51
N LEU A 11 1.06 -3.59 -5.94
CA LEU A 11 1.91 -2.63 -5.24
C LEU A 11 1.33 -2.30 -3.86
N GLY A 12 0.03 -2.08 -3.75
CA GLY A 12 -0.64 -1.86 -2.47
C GLY A 12 -0.41 -2.99 -1.48
N MET A 13 -0.50 -4.25 -1.93
CA MET A 13 -0.20 -5.42 -1.11
C MET A 13 1.29 -5.50 -0.71
N LEU A 14 2.21 -5.16 -1.62
CA LEU A 14 3.64 -5.13 -1.31
C LEU A 14 3.96 -4.08 -0.23
N TYR A 15 3.36 -2.89 -0.33
CA TYR A 15 3.49 -1.85 0.67
C TYR A 15 2.86 -2.23 2.01
N LEU A 16 1.75 -2.98 2.01
CA LEU A 16 1.19 -3.55 3.24
C LEU A 16 2.18 -4.48 3.93
N LEU A 17 2.78 -5.41 3.19
CA LEU A 17 3.78 -6.32 3.74
C LEU A 17 4.98 -5.56 4.31
N GLY A 18 5.48 -4.55 3.58
CA GLY A 18 6.56 -3.68 4.07
C GLY A 18 6.15 -2.89 5.33
N GLY A 19 4.93 -2.37 5.37
CA GLY A 19 4.39 -1.66 6.54
C GLY A 19 4.25 -2.57 7.75
N LEU A 20 3.70 -3.78 7.59
CA LEU A 20 3.59 -4.76 8.67
C LEU A 20 4.96 -5.19 9.19
N PHE A 21 5.94 -5.36 8.29
CA PHE A 21 7.31 -5.66 8.67
C PHE A 21 7.93 -4.54 9.52
N LEU A 22 7.84 -3.28 9.06
CA LEU A 22 8.35 -2.12 9.80
C LEU A 22 7.64 -1.97 11.16
N GLY A 23 6.32 -2.11 11.20
CA GLY A 23 5.55 -2.03 12.45
C GLY A 23 5.95 -3.12 13.44
N SER A 24 6.14 -4.36 12.98
CA SER A 24 6.58 -5.48 13.81
C SER A 24 8.01 -5.26 14.34
N LEU A 25 8.92 -4.80 13.49
CA LEU A 25 10.30 -4.48 13.89
C LEU A 25 10.34 -3.42 15.00
N MET A 26 9.52 -2.38 14.87
CA MET A 26 9.41 -1.31 15.86
C MET A 26 8.70 -1.73 17.16
N LEU A 27 7.79 -2.70 17.08
CA LEU A 27 7.11 -3.28 18.24
C LEU A 27 8.04 -4.18 19.05
N ILE A 28 8.89 -4.96 18.38
CA ILE A 28 9.84 -5.89 19.01
C ILE A 28 11.11 -5.16 19.52
N GLN A 29 11.41 -3.97 18.98
CA GLN A 29 12.56 -3.13 19.37
C GLN A 29 12.83 -3.07 20.88
N PRO A 30 11.86 -2.71 21.75
CA PRO A 30 12.10 -2.65 23.19
C PRO A 30 12.28 -4.04 23.84
N VAL A 31 11.64 -5.08 23.30
CA VAL A 31 11.71 -6.46 23.82
C VAL A 31 13.09 -7.06 23.61
N TRP A 32 13.73 -6.74 22.49
CA TRP A 32 15.04 -7.28 22.10
C TRP A 32 16.20 -6.31 22.33
N GLY A 33 15.95 -5.15 22.95
CA GLY A 33 16.97 -4.14 23.22
C GLY A 33 17.60 -3.55 21.94
N LEU A 34 16.86 -3.51 20.83
CA LEU A 34 17.34 -2.90 19.59
C LEU A 34 17.46 -1.37 19.74
N SER A 35 18.26 -0.74 18.89
CA SER A 35 18.52 0.70 18.95
C SER A 35 17.21 1.53 18.97
N PRO A 36 17.08 2.51 19.88
CA PRO A 36 15.96 3.45 19.89
C PRO A 36 15.80 4.24 18.59
N SER A 37 16.88 4.39 17.81
CA SER A 37 16.86 5.08 16.52
C SER A 37 15.92 4.44 15.49
N LEU A 38 15.52 3.18 15.67
CA LEU A 38 14.49 2.53 14.84
C LEU A 38 13.14 3.26 14.88
N GLN A 39 12.83 3.98 15.96
CA GLN A 39 11.60 4.76 16.05
C GLN A 39 11.56 5.95 15.08
N VAL A 40 12.71 6.36 14.51
CA VAL A 40 12.77 7.37 13.44
C VAL A 40 12.08 6.87 12.16
N LEU A 41 11.88 5.56 12.00
CA LEU A 41 11.14 4.98 10.88
C LEU A 41 9.62 5.13 11.00
N ARG A 42 9.08 5.71 12.08
CA ARG A 42 7.63 5.93 12.24
C ARG A 42 6.97 6.60 11.02
N PRO A 43 7.50 7.72 10.48
CA PRO A 43 6.89 8.36 9.32
C PRO A 43 6.92 7.46 8.08
N VAL A 44 7.99 6.67 7.90
CA VAL A 44 8.13 5.71 6.79
C VAL A 44 7.07 4.62 6.90
N TYR A 45 6.93 4.02 8.08
CA TYR A 45 5.87 3.05 8.38
C TYR A 45 4.47 3.60 8.05
N LEU A 46 4.16 4.82 8.50
CA LEU A 46 2.87 5.45 8.22
C LEU A 46 2.66 5.70 6.71
N HIS A 47 3.69 6.14 5.99
CA HIS A 47 3.59 6.32 4.53
C HIS A 47 3.41 5.00 3.80
N PHE A 48 4.04 3.92 4.25
CA PHE A 48 3.82 2.58 3.69
C PHE A 48 2.37 2.14 3.84
N LEU A 49 1.74 2.37 5.00
CA LEU A 49 0.35 2.00 5.21
C LEU A 49 -0.64 2.92 4.47
N PHE A 50 -0.53 4.23 4.63
CA PHE A 50 -1.53 5.14 4.08
C PHE A 50 -1.34 5.38 2.59
N ILE A 51 -0.15 5.81 2.17
CA ILE A 51 0.11 6.18 0.77
C ILE A 51 0.45 4.95 -0.06
N GLY A 52 1.26 4.04 0.51
CA GLY A 52 1.71 2.82 -0.14
C GLY A 52 0.61 1.76 -0.25
N TRP A 53 -0.14 1.47 0.81
CA TRP A 53 -1.16 0.43 0.79
C TRP A 53 -2.55 0.97 0.50
N VAL A 54 -3.11 1.79 1.40
CA VAL A 54 -4.51 2.22 1.33
C VAL A 54 -4.79 2.99 0.03
N THR A 55 -4.01 4.03 -0.28
CA THR A 55 -4.22 4.83 -1.48
C THR A 55 -4.08 4.00 -2.76
N GLN A 56 -3.07 3.11 -2.85
CA GLN A 56 -2.89 2.26 -4.03
C GLN A 56 -4.10 1.32 -4.24
N ILE A 57 -4.65 0.76 -3.16
CA ILE A 57 -5.86 -0.09 -3.23
C ILE A 57 -7.07 0.73 -3.68
N ILE A 58 -7.27 1.92 -3.12
CA ILE A 58 -8.36 2.83 -3.53
C ILE A 58 -8.26 3.15 -5.02
N MET A 59 -7.06 3.50 -5.51
CA MET A 59 -6.83 3.79 -6.93
C MET A 59 -7.08 2.56 -7.82
N GLY A 60 -6.56 1.39 -7.43
CA GLY A 60 -6.71 0.16 -8.21
C GLY A 60 -8.16 -0.31 -8.31
N VAL A 61 -8.89 -0.29 -7.19
CA VAL A 61 -10.31 -0.63 -7.12
C VAL A 61 -11.15 0.43 -7.83
N GLY A 62 -10.91 1.73 -7.58
CA GLY A 62 -11.62 2.83 -8.22
C GLY A 62 -11.49 2.80 -9.74
N TYR A 63 -10.27 2.55 -10.27
CA TYR A 63 -10.05 2.40 -11.71
C TYR A 63 -10.79 1.20 -12.32
N TRP A 64 -10.97 0.13 -11.54
CA TRP A 64 -11.72 -1.05 -12.00
C TRP A 64 -13.23 -0.82 -11.93
N MET A 65 -13.72 -0.25 -10.82
CA MET A 65 -15.13 -0.05 -10.50
C MET A 65 -15.78 1.07 -11.32
N PHE A 66 -15.02 2.10 -11.70
CA PHE A 66 -15.49 3.20 -12.57
C PHE A 66 -14.89 3.07 -13.98
N PRO A 67 -15.43 2.19 -14.83
CA PRO A 67 -15.03 2.11 -16.23
C PRO A 67 -15.31 3.45 -16.94
N LYS A 68 -14.40 3.89 -17.82
CA LYS A 68 -14.70 4.98 -18.76
C LYS A 68 -15.85 4.55 -19.66
N TYR A 69 -16.87 5.40 -19.83
CA TYR A 69 -18.05 5.06 -20.63
C TYR A 69 -17.82 5.07 -22.15
N SER A 70 -16.74 5.66 -22.69
CA SER A 70 -16.39 5.62 -24.14
C SER A 70 -15.06 6.32 -24.48
N LYS A 71 -14.48 5.98 -25.66
CA LYS A 71 -14.40 7.00 -26.73
C LYS A 71 -15.49 6.78 -27.79
N GLU A 72 -15.97 5.54 -28.00
CA GLU A 72 -17.31 5.25 -28.57
C GLU A 72 -18.01 3.99 -27.99
N SER A 73 -17.31 2.96 -27.48
CA SER A 73 -17.88 2.00 -26.51
C SER A 73 -16.77 1.20 -25.81
N PRO A 74 -16.72 1.09 -24.46
CA PRO A 74 -15.75 0.22 -23.83
C PRO A 74 -16.35 -0.50 -22.62
N ARG A 75 -16.89 -1.68 -22.91
CA ARG A 75 -16.51 -3.00 -22.35
C ARG A 75 -17.72 -3.92 -22.50
N ARG A 76 -17.55 -5.03 -23.25
CA ARG A 76 -18.38 -6.22 -23.04
C ARG A 76 -17.86 -6.95 -21.80
#